data_AF-W0UDE8-F1
#
_entry.id   AF-W0UDE8-F1
#
_cell.length_a   1.000
_cell.length_b   1.000
_cell.length_c   1.000
_cell.angle_alpha   90.00
_cell.angle_beta   90.00
_cell.angle_gamma   90.00
#
_symmetry.space_group_name_H-M   'P 1'
#
loop_
_entity.id
_entity.type
_entity.pdbx_description
1 polymer ?
#
loop_
_entity_poly.entity_id
_entity_poly.type
_entity_poly.pdbx_seq_one_letter_code
_entity_poly.pdbx_strand_id
1 'polypeptide(L)'
;AMDQPKHDRQRAAVQGVVAPKNLREMEGLIRSRVREVLDDLPIGEPFNWVDRVSIELTARMLATLLDFPYEQRRKLVEWSDLASSMEQANGGPSDNDEVFRGFVDAARGLSALWRDKEARL
;
A
#
# COMPACT_ATOMS: atom_id res chain seq x y z
N ALA A 1 -16.05 -2.66 -10.84
CA ALA A 1 -16.71 -3.33 -9.69
C ALA A 1 -17.11 -4.74 -10.11
N MET A 2 -17.01 -5.73 -9.23
CA MET A 2 -17.49 -7.10 -9.51
C MET A 2 -18.94 -7.26 -9.05
N ASP A 3 -19.73 -8.05 -9.79
CA ASP A 3 -21.13 -8.30 -9.46
C ASP A 3 -21.31 -9.28 -8.28
N GLN A 4 -22.49 -9.21 -7.66
CA GLN A 4 -22.91 -10.22 -6.68
C GLN A 4 -23.14 -11.58 -7.37
N PRO A 5 -22.86 -12.71 -6.70
CA PRO A 5 -22.47 -12.89 -5.29
C PRO A 5 -20.94 -12.92 -5.04
N LYS A 6 -20.12 -12.76 -6.10
CA LYS A 6 -18.66 -12.91 -6.01
C LYS A 6 -18.04 -11.80 -5.16
N HIS A 7 -18.55 -10.58 -5.30
CA HIS A 7 -18.11 -9.43 -4.52
C HIS A 7 -18.30 -9.61 -3.01
N ASP A 8 -19.46 -10.10 -2.55
CA ASP A 8 -19.72 -10.32 -1.12
C ASP A 8 -18.73 -11.30 -0.49
N ARG A 9 -18.42 -12.41 -1.18
CA ARG A 9 -17.44 -13.40 -0.68
C ARG A 9 -16.04 -12.81 -0.53
N GLN A 10 -15.59 -12.04 -1.51
CA GLN A 10 -14.26 -11.42 -1.48
C GLN A 10 -14.17 -10.29 -0.45
N ARG A 11 -15.23 -9.47 -0.34
CA ARG A 11 -15.32 -8.41 0.66
C ARG A 11 -15.30 -8.97 2.08
N ALA A 12 -16.03 -10.06 2.34
CA ALA A 12 -16.06 -10.70 3.65
C ALA A 12 -14.68 -11.19 4.11
N ALA A 13 -13.84 -11.68 3.19
CA ALA A 13 -12.50 -12.16 3.50
C ALA A 13 -11.54 -11.07 4.00
N VAL A 14 -11.75 -9.81 3.60
CA VAL A 14 -10.86 -8.68 3.96
C VAL A 14 -11.47 -7.75 5.02
N GLN A 15 -12.79 -7.74 5.17
CA GLN A 15 -13.49 -6.83 6.09
C GLN A 15 -13.05 -6.95 7.55
N GLY A 16 -12.67 -8.16 7.98
CA GLY A 16 -12.19 -8.39 9.34
C GLY A 16 -10.94 -7.57 9.68
N VAL A 17 -10.05 -7.34 8.71
CA VAL A 17 -8.78 -6.61 8.91
C VAL A 17 -9.03 -5.16 9.30
N VAL A 18 -10.04 -4.52 8.69
CA VAL A 18 -10.39 -3.11 8.90
C VAL A 18 -11.51 -2.89 9.92
N ALA A 19 -11.83 -3.91 10.73
CA ALA A 19 -12.87 -3.81 11.74
C ALA A 19 -12.52 -2.74 12.82
N PRO A 20 -13.51 -2.05 13.43
CA PRO A 20 -13.28 -0.98 14.41
C PRO A 20 -12.44 -1.38 15.63
N LYS A 21 -12.38 -2.67 15.97
CA LYS A 21 -11.51 -3.19 17.02
C LYS A 21 -10.04 -3.13 16.59
N ASN A 22 -9.73 -3.71 15.43
CA ASN A 22 -8.38 -3.71 14.87
C ASN A 22 -7.87 -2.27 14.64
N LEU A 23 -8.73 -1.38 14.17
CA LEU A 23 -8.37 0.04 13.98
C LEU A 23 -7.98 0.73 15.30
N ARG A 24 -8.66 0.42 16.41
CA ARG A 24 -8.30 0.94 17.74
C ARG A 24 -6.96 0.40 18.23
N GLU A 25 -6.70 -0.89 17.99
CA GLU A 25 -5.41 -1.51 18.32
C GLU A 25 -4.26 -0.90 17.50
N MET A 26 -4.54 -0.44 16.28
CA MET A 26 -3.56 0.24 15.43
C MET A 26 -3.34 1.72 15.78
N GLU A 27 -4.21 2.36 16.58
CA GLU A 27 -4.12 3.80 16.86
C GLU A 27 -2.77 4.19 17.47
N GLY A 28 -2.28 3.40 18.43
CA GLY A 28 -0.99 3.65 19.07
C GLY A 28 0.18 3.63 18.07
N LEU A 29 0.17 2.64 17.16
CA LEU A 29 1.18 2.49 16.11
C LEU A 29 1.09 3.61 15.06
N ILE A 30 -0.13 4.00 14.65
CA ILE A 30 -0.34 5.13 13.75
C ILE A 30 0.23 6.39 14.39
N ARG A 31 -0.10 6.64 15.66
CA ARG A 31 0.35 7.83 16.39
C ARG A 31 1.87 7.88 16.53
N SER A 32 2.54 6.76 16.83
CA SER A 32 4.01 6.73 16.93
C SER A 32 4.66 7.07 15.58
N ARG A 33 4.18 6.47 14.49
CA ARG A 33 4.72 6.71 13.14
C ARG A 33 4.48 8.12 12.64
N VAL A 34 3.32 8.70 12.94
CA VAL A 34 3.03 10.10 12.61
C VAL A 34 4.02 11.01 13.33
N ARG A 35 4.30 10.77 14.62
CA ARG A 35 5.29 11.55 15.36
C ARG A 35 6.68 11.42 14.74
N GLU A 36 7.16 10.19 14.54
CA GLU A 36 8.46 9.94 13.89
C GLU A 36 8.62 10.69 12.57
N VAL A 37 7.61 10.60 11.68
CA VAL A 37 7.66 11.29 10.38
C VAL A 37 7.70 12.80 10.52
N LEU A 38 6.92 13.37 11.45
CA LEU A 38 6.86 14.82 11.65
C LEU A 38 8.10 15.36 12.38
N ASP A 39 8.66 14.60 13.31
CA ASP A 39 9.86 14.96 14.08
C ASP A 39 11.12 14.99 13.18
N ASP A 40 11.13 14.22 12.09
CA ASP A 40 12.23 14.16 11.11
C ASP A 40 12.16 15.24 10.01
N LEU A 41 11.15 16.12 10.02
CA LEU A 41 10.98 17.15 8.97
C LEU A 41 11.96 18.33 9.16
N PRO A 42 12.49 18.90 8.06
CA PRO A 42 13.36 20.06 8.14
C PRO A 42 12.57 21.29 8.63
N ILE A 43 13.19 22.08 9.52
CA ILE A 43 12.59 23.30 10.08
C ILE A 43 13.22 24.51 9.38
N GLY A 44 12.37 25.39 8.84
CA GLY A 44 12.81 26.61 8.15
C GLY A 44 13.27 26.41 6.70
N GLU A 45 13.16 25.19 6.18
CA GLU A 45 13.53 24.85 4.80
C GLU A 45 12.33 24.24 4.05
N PRO A 46 12.11 24.58 2.77
CA PRO A 46 11.08 23.94 1.96
C PRO A 46 11.38 22.45 1.74
N PHE A 47 10.33 21.63 1.74
CA PHE A 47 10.41 20.21 1.37
C PHE A 47 9.13 19.76 0.67
N ASN A 48 9.20 18.59 0.01
CA ASN A 48 8.03 17.99 -0.63
C ASN A 48 7.16 17.26 0.41
N TRP A 49 6.01 17.87 0.77
CA TRP A 49 5.05 17.30 1.71
C TRP A 49 4.45 15.97 1.24
N VAL A 50 4.16 15.85 -0.06
CA VAL A 50 3.57 14.64 -0.62
C VAL A 50 4.51 13.46 -0.42
N ASP A 51 5.79 13.64 -0.74
CA ASP A 51 6.78 12.59 -0.57
C ASP A 51 7.11 12.29 0.90
N ARG A 52 7.45 13.31 1.69
CA ARG A 52 7.93 13.12 3.06
C ARG A 52 6.83 12.79 4.08
N VAL A 53 5.58 13.12 3.79
CA VAL A 53 4.46 12.94 4.74
C VAL A 53 3.38 12.05 4.16
N SER A 54 2.70 12.47 3.08
CA SER A 54 1.51 11.77 2.59
C SER A 54 1.82 10.34 2.15
N ILE A 55 2.84 10.16 1.30
CA ILE A 55 3.26 8.86 0.82
C ILE A 55 3.88 8.05 1.97
N GLU A 56 4.75 8.66 2.78
CA GLU A 56 5.44 7.95 3.85
C GLU A 56 4.47 7.34 4.88
N LEU A 57 3.51 8.12 5.36
CA LEU A 57 2.54 7.64 6.36
C LEU A 57 1.67 6.52 5.81
N THR A 58 1.14 6.69 4.60
CA THR A 58 0.25 5.71 3.98
C THR A 58 0.99 4.42 3.59
N ALA A 59 2.21 4.53 3.07
CA ALA A 59 3.06 3.38 2.74
C ALA A 59 3.41 2.54 3.99
N ARG A 60 3.78 3.19 5.10
CA ARG A 60 4.03 2.49 6.38
C ARG A 60 2.80 1.71 6.85
N MET A 61 1.62 2.29 6.70
CA MET A 61 0.37 1.64 7.07
C MET A 61 0.01 0.47 6.15
N LEU A 62 0.11 0.65 4.83
CA LEU A 62 -0.09 -0.43 3.85
C LEU A 62 0.86 -1.61 4.11
N ALA A 63 2.15 -1.33 4.36
CA ALA A 63 3.12 -2.37 4.66
C ALA A 63 2.75 -3.15 5.92
N THR A 64 2.14 -2.51 6.92
CA THR A 64 1.70 -3.20 8.15
C THR A 64 0.45 -4.05 7.92
N LEU A 65 -0.55 -3.49 7.24
CA LEU A 65 -1.79 -4.20 6.95
C LEU A 65 -1.54 -5.44 6.08
N LEU A 66 -0.58 -5.35 5.17
CA LEU A 66 -0.20 -6.45 4.28
C LEU A 66 0.90 -7.34 4.86
N ASP A 67 1.46 -7.03 6.03
CA ASP A 67 2.66 -7.70 6.57
C ASP A 67 3.80 -7.77 5.53
N PHE A 68 3.96 -6.68 4.78
CA PHE A 68 4.95 -6.52 3.72
C PHE A 68 6.30 -6.09 4.31
N PRO A 69 7.46 -6.48 3.72
CA PRO A 69 8.77 -6.03 4.18
C PRO A 69 8.85 -4.50 4.30
N TYR A 70 8.99 -4.02 5.54
CA TYR A 70 8.82 -2.60 5.86
C TYR A 70 9.79 -1.67 5.11
N GLU A 71 11.03 -2.12 4.91
CA GLU A 71 12.03 -1.38 4.14
C GLU A 71 11.68 -1.24 2.66
N GLN A 72 10.84 -2.13 2.14
CA GLN A 72 10.39 -2.10 0.75
C GLN A 72 9.03 -1.41 0.58
N ARG A 73 8.47 -0.78 1.63
CA ARG A 73 7.12 -0.19 1.62
C ARG A 73 6.82 0.75 0.43
N ARG A 74 7.84 1.44 -0.10
CA ARG A 74 7.68 2.34 -1.25
C ARG A 74 7.35 1.61 -2.56
N LYS A 75 7.70 0.32 -2.69
CA LYS A 75 7.25 -0.51 -3.82
C LYS A 75 5.73 -0.62 -3.90
N LEU A 76 5.03 -0.64 -2.77
CA LEU A 76 3.56 -0.66 -2.75
C LEU A 76 2.97 0.62 -3.39
N VAL A 77 3.65 1.75 -3.23
CA VAL A 77 3.26 3.03 -3.82
C VAL A 77 3.57 3.02 -5.31
N GLU A 78 4.78 2.60 -5.70
CA GLU A 78 5.18 2.47 -7.11
C GLU A 78 4.21 1.58 -7.89
N TRP A 79 3.85 0.41 -7.35
CA TRP A 79 2.88 -0.48 -7.98
C TRP A 79 1.47 0.11 -8.02
N SER A 80 1.09 0.90 -7.01
CA SER A 80 -0.20 1.61 -6.99
C SER A 80 -0.26 2.71 -8.05
N ASP A 81 0.79 3.53 -8.16
CA ASP A 81 0.90 4.61 -9.13
C ASP A 81 0.88 4.06 -10.55
N LEU A 82 1.57 2.94 -10.79
CA LEU A 82 1.55 2.24 -12.07
C LEU A 82 0.18 1.68 -12.41
N ALA A 83 -0.52 1.10 -11.43
CA ALA A 83 -1.89 0.63 -11.63
C ALA A 83 -2.85 1.79 -11.97
N SER A 84 -2.61 2.98 -11.38
CA SER A 84 -3.35 4.20 -11.69
C SER A 84 -2.91 4.89 -12.98
N SER A 85 -1.72 4.60 -13.51
CA SER A 85 -1.23 5.19 -14.77
C SER A 85 -1.76 4.48 -16.02
N MET A 86 -2.37 3.29 -15.88
CA MET A 86 -2.94 2.53 -16.99
C MET A 86 -4.01 3.33 -17.73
N GLU A 87 -4.00 3.26 -19.07
CA GLU A 87 -5.01 3.87 -19.94
C GLU A 87 -6.44 3.53 -19.50
N GLN A 88 -6.69 2.28 -19.12
CA GLN A 88 -8.02 1.84 -18.68
C GLN A 88 -8.46 2.47 -17.35
N ALA A 89 -7.52 2.97 -16.55
CA ALA A 89 -7.78 3.57 -15.25
C ALA A 89 -7.92 5.10 -15.32
N ASN A 90 -7.10 5.79 -16.13
CA ASN A 90 -7.03 7.25 -16.14
C ASN A 90 -7.40 7.92 -17.49
N GLY A 91 -7.60 7.14 -18.56
CA GLY A 91 -7.95 7.64 -19.89
C GLY A 91 -6.86 8.43 -20.63
N GLY A 92 -5.64 8.49 -20.11
CA GLY A 92 -4.46 9.11 -20.73
C GLY A 92 -3.50 8.07 -21.31
N PRO A 93 -2.59 8.45 -22.22
CA PRO A 93 -1.65 7.52 -22.84
C PRO A 93 -0.76 6.85 -21.80
N SER A 94 -0.54 5.54 -21.96
CA SER A 94 0.29 4.74 -21.04
C SER A 94 1.45 4.07 -21.78
N ASP A 95 2.61 3.99 -21.13
CA ASP A 95 3.70 3.14 -21.60
C ASP A 95 3.39 1.68 -21.20
N ASN A 96 2.87 0.93 -22.17
CA ASN A 96 2.48 -0.46 -21.95
C ASN A 96 3.66 -1.37 -21.53
N ASP A 97 4.89 -1.07 -21.94
CA ASP A 97 6.06 -1.87 -21.58
C ASP A 97 6.52 -1.58 -20.15
N GLU A 98 6.45 -0.32 -19.71
CA GLU A 98 6.65 0.06 -18.31
C GLU A 98 5.58 -0.56 -17.40
N VAL A 99 4.30 -0.41 -17.78
CA VAL A 99 3.15 -0.99 -17.07
C VAL A 99 3.33 -2.51 -16.94
N PHE A 100 3.60 -3.21 -18.04
CA PHE A 100 3.79 -4.66 -18.01
C PHE A 100 4.93 -5.09 -17.08
N ARG A 101 6.09 -4.41 -17.14
CA ARG A 101 7.23 -4.74 -16.27
C ARG A 101 6.92 -4.55 -14.79
N GLY A 102 6.25 -3.46 -14.43
CA GLY A 102 5.90 -3.24 -13.03
C GLY A 102 4.78 -4.17 -12.54
N PHE A 103 3.84 -4.59 -13.40
CA PHE A 103 2.90 -5.66 -13.04
C PHE A 103 3.59 -7.00 -12.78
N VAL A 104 4.60 -7.34 -13.59
CA VAL A 104 5.40 -8.54 -13.38
C VAL A 104 6.17 -8.46 -12.06
N ASP A 105 6.75 -7.30 -11.72
CA ASP A 105 7.44 -7.09 -10.44
C ASP A 105 6.47 -7.19 -9.25
N ALA A 106 5.32 -6.53 -9.32
CA ALA A 106 4.27 -6.62 -8.31
C ALA A 106 3.77 -8.06 -8.11
N ALA A 107 3.52 -8.78 -9.20
CA ALA A 107 3.08 -10.18 -9.14
C ALA A 107 4.12 -11.07 -8.48
N ARG A 108 5.42 -10.89 -8.78
CA ARG A 108 6.51 -11.62 -8.11
C ARG A 108 6.59 -11.28 -6.62
N GLY A 109 6.55 -10.00 -6.28
CA GLY A 109 6.63 -9.52 -4.90
C GLY A 109 5.48 -10.02 -4.03
N LEU A 110 4.25 -9.89 -4.51
CA LEU A 110 3.06 -10.38 -3.80
C LEU A 110 3.01 -11.91 -3.73
N SER A 111 3.48 -12.62 -4.77
CA SER A 111 3.59 -14.09 -4.72
C SER A 111 4.63 -14.56 -3.71
N ALA A 112 5.76 -13.86 -3.59
CA ALA A 112 6.77 -14.16 -2.58
C ALA A 112 6.22 -13.92 -1.17
N LEU A 113 5.52 -12.80 -0.96
CA LEU A 113 4.84 -12.49 0.30
C LEU A 113 3.84 -13.58 0.69
N TRP A 114 3.03 -14.05 -0.26
CA TRP A 114 2.08 -15.12 -0.02
C TRP A 114 2.76 -16.40 0.45
N ARG A 115 3.79 -16.86 -0.27
CA ARG A 115 4.53 -18.09 0.07
C ARG A 115 5.21 -18.01 1.44
N ASP A 116 5.75 -16.84 1.78
CA ASP A 116 6.35 -16.60 3.09
C ASP A 116 5.29 -16.70 4.20
N LYS A 117 4.11 -16.09 4.01
CA LYS A 117 3.00 -16.24 4.97
C LYS A 117 2.50 -17.68 5.09
N GLU A 118 2.37 -18.39 3.97
CA GLU A 118 1.97 -19.80 3.94
C GLU A 118 2.95 -20.68 4.72
N ALA A 119 4.26 -20.42 4.63
CA ALA A 119 5.28 -21.16 5.36
C ALA A 119 5.32 -20.88 6.88
N ARG A 120 4.69 -19.79 7.34
CA ARG A 120 4.60 -19.39 8.76
C ARG A 120 3.33 -19.90 9.45
N LEU A 121 2.41 -20.54 8.72
CA LEU A 121 1.18 -21.18 9.22
C LEU A 121 1.43 -22.64 9.60
#